data_AF-A0AAQ4F9T2-F1
#
_entry.id   AF-A0AAQ4F9T2-F1
#
_cell.length_a   1.000
_cell.length_b   1.000
_cell.length_c   1.000
_cell.angle_alpha   90.00
_cell.angle_beta   90.00
_cell.angle_gamma   90.00
#
_symmetry.space_group_name_H-M   'P 1'
#
loop_
_entity.id
_entity.type
_entity.pdbx_description
1 polymer ?
#
loop_
_entity_poly.entity_id
_entity_poly.type
_entity_poly.pdbx_seq_one_letter_code
_entity_poly.pdbx_strand_id
1 'polypeptide(L)'
;MLITTASNRKSVPFLYTDRRNNATKVQVQRAVSKLDLNELEPIATRKELCGRLYPSTCDPAHPYRTLDGSCNNLANPSWGKALSCHSRIAPAVHGDGKSGCERRRR
;
A
#
# COMPACT_ATOMS: atom_id res chain seq x y z
N MET A 1 6.28 -27.43 45.55
CA MET A 1 6.77 -27.68 44.18
C MET A 1 6.42 -26.47 43.34
N LEU A 2 7.43 -25.67 43.01
CA LEU A 2 7.31 -24.48 42.18
C LEU A 2 7.46 -24.92 40.71
N ILE A 3 6.47 -24.60 39.87
CA ILE A 3 6.59 -24.79 38.42
C ILE A 3 7.12 -23.47 37.86
N THR A 4 8.38 -23.43 37.46
CA THR A 4 8.92 -22.32 36.66
C THR A 4 8.70 -22.64 35.17
N THR A 5 8.04 -21.73 34.47
CA THR A 5 7.80 -21.80 33.03
C THR A 5 8.96 -21.12 32.30
N ALA A 6 9.56 -21.80 31.32
CA ALA A 6 10.53 -21.22 30.40
C ALA A 6 9.98 -21.29 28.98
N SER A 7 9.11 -20.35 28.61
CA SER A 7 8.66 -20.16 27.22
C SER A 7 9.56 -19.13 26.54
N ASN A 8 10.57 -19.64 25.83
CA ASN A 8 11.56 -18.88 25.09
C ASN A 8 10.93 -18.27 23.81
N ARG A 9 10.29 -17.10 23.92
CA ARG A 9 9.94 -16.28 22.74
C ARG A 9 11.09 -15.33 22.44
N LYS A 10 11.92 -15.68 21.46
CA LYS A 10 12.79 -14.72 20.79
C LYS A 10 11.90 -13.73 20.02
N SER A 11 11.71 -12.54 20.58
CA SER A 11 11.14 -11.40 19.87
C SER A 11 12.12 -10.95 18.79
N VAL A 12 11.81 -11.26 17.54
CA VAL A 12 12.43 -10.59 16.39
C VAL A 12 12.08 -9.09 16.46
N PRO A 13 13.05 -8.16 16.35
CA PRO A 13 12.73 -6.75 16.39
C PRO A 13 12.11 -6.34 15.05
N PHE A 14 10.79 -6.12 15.06
CA PHE A 14 10.10 -5.41 14.00
C PHE A 14 10.52 -3.93 14.08
N LEU A 15 11.58 -3.55 13.37
CA LEU A 15 12.00 -2.15 13.27
C LEU A 15 11.09 -1.41 12.27
N TYR A 16 9.83 -1.20 12.64
CA TYR A 16 9.05 -0.09 12.12
C TYR A 16 9.11 1.02 13.16
N THR A 17 10.10 1.91 13.03
CA THR A 17 10.11 3.14 13.81
C THR A 17 9.10 4.09 13.17
N ASP A 18 7.88 4.11 13.72
CA ASP A 18 6.97 5.22 13.52
C ASP A 18 7.65 6.47 14.10
N ARG A 19 8.33 7.26 13.25
CA ARG A 19 8.82 8.59 13.62
C ARG A 19 7.61 9.52 13.74
N ARG A 20 6.84 9.35 14.83
CA ARG A 20 5.94 10.41 15.29
C ARG A 20 6.79 11.62 15.64
N ASN A 21 6.80 12.59 14.75
CA ASN A 21 7.37 13.89 15.04
C ASN A 21 6.52 14.55 16.13
N ASN A 22 7.16 15.04 17.20
CA ASN A 22 6.48 15.78 18.27
C ASN A 22 6.15 17.23 17.83
N ALA A 23 5.72 17.38 16.57
CA ALA A 23 5.47 18.67 15.97
C ALA A 23 4.12 19.18 16.46
N THR A 24 4.12 20.41 16.97
CA THR A 24 2.88 21.12 17.31
C THR A 24 2.10 21.42 16.03
N LYS A 25 0.77 21.56 16.15
CA LYS A 25 -0.11 21.91 15.04
C LYS A 25 0.37 23.13 14.25
N VAL A 26 0.90 24.14 14.95
CA VAL A 26 1.43 25.38 14.33
C VAL A 26 2.68 25.10 13.49
N GLN A 27 3.57 24.23 13.99
CA GLN A 27 4.77 23.85 13.24
C GLN A 27 4.42 23.06 11.97
N VAL A 28 3.46 22.14 12.06
CA VAL A 28 2.96 21.39 10.90
C VAL A 28 2.32 22.35 9.89
N GLN A 29 1.46 23.27 10.34
CA GLN A 29 0.77 24.20 9.45
C GLN A 29 1.72 25.16 8.73
N ARG A 30 2.76 25.66 9.42
CA ARG A 30 3.83 26.48 8.83
C ARG A 30 4.72 25.70 7.86
N ALA A 31 4.90 24.40 8.08
CA ALA A 31 5.67 23.56 7.18
C ALA A 31 4.88 23.25 5.91
N VAL A 32 3.59 22.90 6.05
CA VAL A 32 2.69 22.63 4.91
C VAL A 32 2.51 23.88 4.05
N SER A 33 2.41 25.07 4.65
CA SER A 33 2.30 26.33 3.89
C SER A 33 3.56 26.69 3.09
N LYS A 34 4.69 26.03 3.34
CA LYS A 34 5.96 26.23 2.62
C LYS A 34 6.17 25.20 1.51
N LEU A 35 5.24 24.26 1.31
CA LEU A 35 5.33 23.30 0.22
C LEU A 35 4.97 24.00 -1.08
N ASP A 36 5.94 24.12 -2.00
CA ASP A 36 5.68 24.50 -3.37
C ASP A 36 5.16 23.27 -4.12
N LEU A 37 3.92 23.35 -4.61
CA LEU A 37 3.27 22.25 -5.32
C LEU A 37 3.60 22.23 -6.81
N ASN A 38 4.28 23.26 -7.33
CA ASN A 38 4.57 23.38 -8.76
C ASN A 38 5.73 22.47 -9.20
N GLU A 39 6.59 22.04 -8.28
CA GLU A 39 7.65 21.05 -8.53
C GLU A 39 7.20 19.61 -8.26
N LEU A 40 5.94 19.39 -7.88
CA LEU A 40 5.42 18.05 -7.63
C LEU A 40 4.91 17.43 -8.94
N GLU A 41 5.68 16.46 -9.42
CA GLU A 41 5.21 15.55 -10.48
C GLU A 41 3.96 14.79 -10.03
N PRO A 42 2.88 14.78 -10.82
CA PRO A 42 1.70 13.98 -10.52
C PRO A 42 2.10 12.52 -10.27
N ILE A 43 1.47 11.84 -9.31
CA ILE A 43 1.69 10.39 -9.13
C ILE A 43 1.44 9.62 -10.44
N ALA A 44 0.60 10.16 -11.32
CA ALA A 44 0.35 9.63 -12.66
C ALA A 44 1.60 9.63 -13.58
N THR A 45 2.56 10.54 -13.41
CA THR A 45 3.81 10.58 -14.21
C THR A 45 4.91 9.69 -13.60
N ARG A 46 4.82 9.32 -12.32
CA ARG A 46 5.76 8.39 -11.67
C ARG A 46 5.39 6.91 -11.89
N LYS A 47 5.41 6.50 -13.15
CA LYS A 47 5.13 5.12 -13.61
C LYS A 47 5.93 4.05 -12.87
N GLU A 48 7.16 4.36 -12.48
CA GLU A 48 8.03 3.45 -11.71
C GLU A 48 7.46 3.10 -10.33
N LEU A 49 6.83 4.06 -9.64
CA LEU A 49 6.15 3.80 -8.37
C LEU A 49 4.95 2.89 -8.58
N CYS A 50 4.18 3.10 -9.66
CA CYS A 50 3.09 2.21 -10.03
C CYS A 50 3.58 0.79 -10.38
N GLY A 51 4.73 0.66 -11.06
CA GLY A 51 5.33 -0.64 -11.40
C GLY A 51 5.75 -1.46 -10.17
N ARG A 52 6.23 -0.81 -9.11
CA ARG A 52 6.51 -1.49 -7.83
C ARG A 52 5.25 -1.94 -7.10
N LEU A 53 4.15 -1.21 -7.24
CA LEU A 53 2.86 -1.55 -6.62
C LEU A 53 2.09 -2.62 -7.39
N TYR A 54 2.47 -2.88 -8.66
CA TYR A 54 1.77 -3.79 -9.56
C TYR A 54 2.81 -4.65 -10.31
N PRO A 55 3.20 -5.81 -9.75
CA PRO A 55 4.15 -6.70 -10.43
C PRO A 55 3.60 -7.13 -11.80
N SER A 56 4.43 -7.07 -12.84
CA SER A 56 4.08 -7.53 -14.19
C SER A 56 4.39 -9.01 -14.42
N THR A 57 5.24 -9.59 -13.58
CA THR A 57 5.70 -10.99 -13.67
C THR A 57 5.71 -11.60 -12.27
N CYS A 58 5.43 -12.91 -12.18
CA CYS A 58 5.44 -13.67 -10.94
C CYS A 58 6.28 -14.93 -11.09
N ASP A 59 6.94 -15.33 -10.02
CA ASP A 59 7.63 -16.63 -9.94
C ASP A 59 6.62 -17.72 -9.57
N PRO A 60 6.33 -18.69 -10.46
CA PRO A 60 5.40 -19.78 -10.18
C PRO A 60 5.95 -20.80 -9.17
N ALA A 61 7.26 -20.84 -8.94
CA ALA A 61 7.89 -21.75 -7.99
C ALA A 61 7.95 -21.18 -6.57
N HIS A 62 7.51 -19.94 -6.36
CA HIS A 62 7.58 -19.29 -5.05
C HIS A 62 6.63 -19.98 -4.05
N PRO A 63 7.13 -20.57 -2.94
CA PRO A 63 6.33 -21.47 -2.11
C PRO A 63 5.38 -20.75 -1.14
N TYR A 64 5.57 -19.45 -0.92
CA TYR A 64 4.78 -18.66 0.03
C TYR A 64 4.00 -17.53 -0.65
N ARG A 65 2.88 -17.16 -0.04
CA ARG A 65 2.08 -16.00 -0.45
C ARG A 65 2.79 -14.70 -0.10
N THR A 66 2.62 -13.70 -0.94
CA THR A 66 3.07 -12.33 -0.63
C THR A 66 2.18 -11.71 0.46
N LEU A 67 2.74 -10.77 1.21
CA LEU A 67 2.02 -10.10 2.32
C LEU A 67 0.82 -9.28 1.83
N ASP A 68 0.92 -8.71 0.63
CA ASP A 68 -0.13 -7.89 0.05
C ASP A 68 -1.05 -8.67 -0.91
N GLY A 69 -0.87 -9.99 -1.05
CA GLY A 69 -1.70 -10.83 -1.92
C GLY A 69 -1.38 -10.71 -3.42
N SER A 70 -0.33 -9.98 -3.80
CA SER A 70 0.18 -10.00 -5.17
C SER A 70 0.65 -11.39 -5.61
N CYS A 71 0.64 -11.66 -6.91
CA CYS A 71 1.06 -12.93 -7.51
C CYS A 71 0.27 -14.18 -7.11
N ASN A 72 -0.89 -14.05 -6.47
CA ASN A 72 -1.78 -15.19 -6.29
C ASN A 72 -2.38 -15.68 -7.63
N ASN A 73 -2.53 -14.78 -8.60
CA ASN A 73 -2.94 -15.11 -9.96
C ASN A 73 -1.79 -14.81 -10.93
N LEU A 74 -1.18 -15.85 -11.52
CA LEU A 74 -0.02 -15.71 -12.40
C LEU A 74 -0.30 -14.94 -13.69
N ALA A 75 -1.52 -15.05 -14.22
CA ALA A 75 -1.94 -14.33 -15.43
C ALA A 75 -2.24 -12.85 -15.16
N ASN A 76 -2.69 -12.53 -13.95
CA ASN A 76 -3.01 -11.16 -13.52
C ASN A 76 -2.52 -10.94 -12.07
N PRO A 77 -1.22 -10.63 -11.89
CA PRO A 77 -0.57 -10.58 -10.57
C PRO A 77 -1.19 -9.64 -9.53
N SER A 78 -1.99 -8.67 -9.97
CA SER A 78 -2.61 -7.66 -9.12
C SER A 78 -4.03 -7.99 -8.66
N TRP A 79 -4.62 -9.08 -9.15
CA TRP A 79 -5.96 -9.47 -8.75
C TRP A 79 -5.98 -9.96 -7.31
N GLY A 80 -6.82 -9.32 -6.48
CA GLY A 80 -6.93 -9.65 -5.05
C GLY A 80 -5.84 -9.02 -4.17
N LYS A 81 -4.93 -8.24 -4.75
CA LYS A 81 -3.89 -7.52 -4.02
C LYS A 81 -4.50 -6.46 -3.09
N ALA A 82 -3.98 -6.31 -1.88
CA ALA A 82 -4.33 -5.26 -0.94
C ALA A 82 -3.97 -3.86 -1.49
N LEU A 83 -4.68 -2.85 -0.98
CA LEU A 83 -4.54 -1.44 -1.40
C LEU A 83 -4.73 -1.25 -2.92
N SER A 84 -5.51 -2.13 -3.54
CA SER A 84 -5.94 -2.00 -4.93
C SER A 84 -7.40 -1.61 -5.01
N CYS A 85 -7.78 -1.05 -6.15
CA CYS A 85 -9.14 -0.58 -6.35
C CYS A 85 -10.10 -1.74 -6.58
N HIS A 86 -11.29 -1.64 -5.98
CA HIS A 86 -12.29 -2.69 -6.12
C HIS A 86 -12.73 -2.83 -7.59
N SER A 87 -12.98 -4.07 -8.00
CA SER A 87 -13.69 -4.36 -9.23
C SER A 87 -15.17 -4.04 -9.01
N ARG A 88 -15.81 -3.33 -9.95
CA ARG A 88 -17.25 -3.08 -9.88
C ARG A 88 -18.00 -3.92 -10.89
N ILE A 89 -19.23 -4.29 -10.53
CA ILE A 89 -20.13 -5.01 -11.44
C ILE A 89 -20.81 -4.04 -12.41
N ALA A 90 -21.06 -2.81 -11.97
CA ALA A 90 -21.65 -1.72 -12.74
C ALA A 90 -20.81 -0.44 -12.59
N PRO A 91 -20.90 0.51 -13.54
CA PRO A 91 -20.16 1.78 -13.47
C PRO A 91 -20.47 2.57 -12.20
N ALA A 92 -19.49 3.34 -11.71
CA ALA A 92 -19.72 4.30 -10.64
C ALA A 92 -20.63 5.44 -11.11
N VAL A 93 -21.63 5.80 -10.29
CA VAL A 93 -22.52 6.94 -10.53
C VAL A 93 -22.40 7.89 -9.33
N HIS A 94 -21.71 9.00 -9.53
CA HIS A 94 -21.51 10.05 -8.55
C HIS A 94 -22.11 11.37 -9.08
N GLY A 95 -22.53 12.27 -8.19
CA GLY A 95 -23.21 13.51 -8.58
C GLY A 95 -22.36 14.48 -9.40
N ASP A 96 -21.04 14.33 -9.34
CA ASP A 96 -20.06 15.10 -10.12
C ASP A 96 -19.66 14.42 -11.45
N GLY A 97 -20.28 13.29 -11.79
CA GLY A 97 -19.99 12.53 -13.01
C GLY A 97 -18.60 11.91 -13.05
N LYS A 98 -17.84 11.94 -11.95
CA LYS A 98 -16.49 11.36 -11.89
C LYS A 98 -16.56 9.90 -11.46
N SER A 99 -15.69 9.08 -12.05
CA SER A 99 -15.44 7.73 -11.55
C SER A 99 -14.38 7.78 -10.45
N GLY A 100 -14.66 7.15 -9.31
CA GLY A 100 -13.62 6.84 -8.33
C GLY A 100 -12.61 5.83 -8.86
N CYS A 101 -11.69 5.37 -8.00
CA CYS A 101 -10.76 4.34 -8.44
C CYS A 101 -11.50 3.03 -8.75
N GLU A 102 -11.35 2.55 -9.98
CA GLU A 102 -12.00 1.34 -10.47
C GLU A 102 -10.99 0.49 -11.24
N ARG A 103 -10.96 -0.82 -10.94
CA ARG A 103 -10.17 -1.76 -11.72
C ARG A 103 -10.87 -1.99 -13.06
N ARG A 104 -10.30 -1.48 -14.15
CA ARG A 104 -10.81 -1.76 -15.51
C ARG A 104 -10.99 -3.27 -15.71
N ARG A 105 -12.17 -3.65 -16.18
CA ARG A 105 -12.41 -4.98 -16.75
C ARG A 105 -11.55 -5.08 -18.02
N ARG A 106 -10.68 -6.07 -18.06
CA ARG A 106 -10.01 -6.49 -19.30
C ARG A 106 -10.98 -7.36 -20.08
#